data_AF-A0A0F9FEF9-F1
#
_entry.id   AF-A0A0F9FEF9-F1
#
_cell.length_a   1.000
_cell.length_b   1.000
_cell.length_c   1.000
_cell.angle_alpha   90.00
_cell.angle_beta   90.00
_cell.angle_gamma   90.00
#
_symmetry.space_group_name_H-M   'P 1'
#
loop_
_entity.id
_entity.type
_entity.pdbx_description
1 polymer ?
#
loop_
_entity_poly.entity_id
_entity_poly.type
_entity_poly.pdbx_seq_one_letter_code
_entity_poly.pdbx_strand_id
1 'polypeptide(L)'
;MTSLLDALEGSHQKLLRPSGGCHNCPRKRVDFVPPTLVKAPVIWLGEAPGAVEAAKGYGWAGKAGELLRDHAGKAGLKIEAFTNTIHCRPPKNSAPKPKELACCLSQFVLDEIQDYPIVVMCGSVPLQALFPKAKATHYRGNIAYHPDFPGQRFYNIYHPSYMFRRGDLMHRFDRQLERLYRIIAGEPKPDWTVLQGGGKKWMAALEKALAAPLISLDLETTALESWLPHTHIRSIAVTADAKTVLYIYEDEPHWVATLQRIQEYLERPAKGVVGANIAFDLDMLEHELDFTVMCTGIHDVSVMWCEARQYKMPSLKELTSNELDGYRYLIYDPTKETDLELLGWYNGEDVVYSLRLFWKALGILNAKTTDLTSRVLGPANLCLRQMTSNGLYVRQDYLKAKVEEYKDRRKAVINRWHDEDPEFLPTKHETGKGLKRYLFD
;
A
#
# COMPACT_ATOMS: atom_id res chain seq x y z
N MET A 1 35.82 -21.58 19.57
CA MET A 1 34.45 -21.52 19.04
C MET A 1 33.50 -21.49 20.22
N THR A 2 33.32 -20.32 20.81
CA THR A 2 32.22 -20.05 21.75
C THR A 2 30.97 -19.88 20.90
N SER A 3 29.88 -20.55 21.26
CA SER A 3 28.65 -20.49 20.46
C SER A 3 28.08 -19.07 20.54
N LEU A 4 27.39 -18.61 19.48
CA LEU A 4 26.68 -17.32 19.49
C LEU A 4 25.70 -17.21 20.69
N LEU A 5 25.26 -18.36 21.23
CA LEU A 5 24.43 -18.46 22.44
C LEU A 5 25.19 -18.02 23.70
N ASP A 6 26.47 -18.38 23.83
CA ASP A 6 27.28 -18.03 25.01
C ASP A 6 27.64 -16.53 25.05
N ALA A 7 27.69 -15.88 23.87
CA ALA A 7 27.89 -14.43 23.76
C ALA A 7 26.63 -13.62 24.08
N LEU A 8 25.44 -14.21 23.92
CA LEU A 8 24.15 -13.58 24.18
C LEU A 8 23.80 -13.55 25.69
N GLU A 9 24.33 -14.46 26.49
CA GLU A 9 24.07 -14.50 27.95
C GLU A 9 24.67 -13.29 28.69
N GLY A 10 25.71 -12.64 28.15
CA GLY A 10 26.45 -11.58 28.83
C GLY A 10 25.96 -10.14 28.61
N SER A 11 25.10 -9.89 27.61
CA SER A 11 24.74 -8.52 27.18
C SER A 11 23.27 -8.13 27.39
N HIS A 12 22.47 -8.95 28.06
CA HIS A 12 21.11 -8.57 28.48
C HIS A 12 21.13 -7.55 29.63
N GLN A 13 21.66 -6.36 29.40
CA GLN A 13 21.44 -5.22 30.29
C GLN A 13 19.96 -4.79 30.23
N LYS A 14 19.21 -5.23 31.24
CA LYS A 14 18.07 -4.55 31.86
C LYS A 14 17.03 -3.89 30.94
N LEU A 15 16.19 -4.72 30.31
CA LEU A 15 14.74 -4.46 30.25
C LEU A 15 14.03 -5.59 31.00
N LEU A 16 14.32 -5.67 32.30
CA LEU A 16 13.45 -6.39 33.23
C LEU A 16 12.08 -5.73 33.13
N ARG A 17 11.04 -6.55 32.88
CA ARG A 17 9.62 -6.14 32.94
C ARG A 17 9.45 -5.03 33.99
N PRO A 18 8.88 -3.86 33.66
CA PRO A 18 8.66 -2.81 34.65
C PRO A 18 7.99 -3.43 35.87
N SER A 19 8.46 -3.12 37.07
CA SER A 19 8.15 -3.82 38.33
C SER A 19 6.66 -3.85 38.72
N GLY A 20 5.76 -3.32 37.89
CA GLY A 20 4.29 -3.36 38.02
C GLY A 20 3.53 -3.92 36.80
N GLY A 21 4.23 -4.42 35.77
CA GLY A 21 3.63 -4.73 34.47
C GLY A 21 3.16 -3.47 33.72
N CYS A 22 2.68 -3.63 32.48
CA CYS A 22 2.08 -2.54 31.74
C CYS A 22 0.80 -2.09 32.46
N HIS A 23 0.83 -0.95 33.17
CA HIS A 23 -0.23 -0.52 34.10
C HIS A 23 -1.64 -0.38 33.47
N ASN A 24 -1.78 -0.48 32.14
CA ASN A 24 -3.05 -0.41 31.41
C ASN A 24 -3.28 -1.54 30.38
N CYS A 25 -2.40 -2.54 30.33
CA CYS A 25 -2.55 -3.64 29.37
C CYS A 25 -3.58 -4.67 29.87
N PRO A 26 -4.47 -5.19 29.01
CA PRO A 26 -5.35 -6.31 29.37
C PRO A 26 -4.56 -7.58 29.75
N ARG A 27 -3.26 -7.66 29.43
CA ARG A 27 -2.34 -8.74 29.81
C ARG A 27 -1.64 -8.45 31.14
N LYS A 28 -2.31 -8.72 32.26
CA LYS A 28 -1.78 -8.40 33.60
C LYS A 28 -0.71 -9.37 34.15
N ARG A 29 -0.50 -10.55 33.53
CA ARG A 29 0.51 -11.61 33.79
C ARG A 29 0.20 -12.67 32.70
N VAL A 30 1.06 -13.21 31.83
CA VAL A 30 2.37 -13.91 31.92
C VAL A 30 2.94 -14.01 30.47
N ASP A 31 4.10 -14.63 30.27
CA ASP A 31 4.79 -14.89 28.98
C ASP A 31 5.36 -13.65 28.28
N PHE A 32 6.02 -12.78 29.05
CA PHE A 32 6.78 -11.66 28.50
C PHE A 32 8.11 -12.17 27.93
N VAL A 33 8.40 -11.80 26.69
CA VAL A 33 9.66 -12.10 26.01
C VAL A 33 10.33 -10.77 25.66
N PRO A 34 11.52 -10.48 26.22
CA PRO A 34 12.21 -9.22 25.97
C PRO A 34 12.71 -9.12 24.52
N PRO A 35 12.94 -7.89 24.03
CA PRO A 35 13.66 -7.67 22.78
C PRO A 35 15.14 -8.07 22.90
N THR A 36 15.81 -8.20 21.76
CA THR A 36 17.28 -8.21 21.69
C THR A 36 17.73 -6.91 21.04
N LEU A 37 18.30 -6.01 21.84
CA LEU A 37 18.76 -4.69 21.40
C LEU A 37 20.28 -4.67 21.38
N VAL A 38 20.85 -4.65 20.19
CA VAL A 38 22.30 -4.57 19.95
C VAL A 38 22.54 -3.63 18.78
N LYS A 39 23.70 -2.96 18.75
CA LYS A 39 24.02 -2.07 17.64
C LYS A 39 24.06 -2.86 16.32
N ALA A 40 23.12 -2.59 15.44
CA ALA A 40 22.97 -3.27 14.16
C ALA A 40 22.46 -2.28 13.09
N PRO A 41 22.70 -2.54 11.79
CA PRO A 41 22.19 -1.67 10.73
C PRO A 41 20.66 -1.69 10.61
N VAL A 42 20.02 -2.75 11.12
CA VAL A 42 18.56 -2.95 11.07
C VAL A 42 18.06 -3.56 12.38
N ILE A 43 16.81 -3.24 12.75
CA ILE A 43 16.04 -3.99 13.75
C ILE A 43 14.86 -4.68 13.08
N TRP A 44 14.62 -5.94 13.43
CA TRP A 44 13.51 -6.71 12.91
C TRP A 44 12.32 -6.65 13.86
N LEU A 45 11.15 -6.20 13.36
CA LEU A 45 9.93 -6.01 14.14
C LEU A 45 8.88 -7.07 13.78
N GLY A 46 8.64 -7.99 14.70
CA GLY A 46 7.66 -9.08 14.59
C GLY A 46 6.29 -8.72 15.18
N GLU A 47 5.32 -9.61 15.02
CA GLU A 47 3.96 -9.43 15.55
C GLU A 47 3.90 -9.63 17.07
N ALA A 48 4.25 -10.83 17.54
CA ALA A 48 4.16 -11.25 18.93
C ALA A 48 5.00 -12.52 19.18
N PRO A 49 5.40 -12.81 20.42
CA PRO A 49 6.02 -14.09 20.78
C PRO A 49 5.09 -15.28 20.54
N GLY A 50 5.65 -16.37 20.04
CA GLY A 50 4.99 -17.67 19.97
C GLY A 50 5.20 -18.51 21.23
N ALA A 51 4.72 -19.75 21.19
CA ALA A 51 4.81 -20.68 22.32
C ALA A 51 6.26 -21.05 22.67
N VAL A 52 7.13 -21.17 21.67
CA VAL A 52 8.54 -21.55 21.86
C VAL A 52 9.30 -20.39 22.50
N GLU A 53 9.06 -19.17 22.03
CA GLU A 53 9.64 -17.94 22.55
C GLU A 53 9.24 -17.72 24.02
N ALA A 54 7.95 -17.87 24.33
CA ALA A 54 7.44 -17.77 25.69
C ALA A 54 8.08 -18.79 26.65
N ALA A 55 8.27 -20.03 26.18
CA ALA A 55 8.88 -21.09 26.98
C ALA A 55 10.38 -20.90 27.20
N LYS A 56 11.10 -20.39 26.17
CA LYS A 56 12.56 -20.21 26.23
C LYS A 56 12.98 -18.86 26.81
N GLY A 57 12.10 -17.86 26.84
CA GLY A 57 12.38 -16.53 27.37
C GLY A 57 13.17 -15.60 26.42
N TYR A 58 13.38 -15.99 25.16
CA TYR A 58 13.99 -15.14 24.13
C TYR A 58 13.20 -15.21 22.81
N GLY A 59 13.18 -14.10 22.08
CA GLY A 59 12.34 -13.94 20.89
C GLY A 59 12.81 -14.74 19.68
N TRP A 60 11.87 -14.95 18.76
CA TRP A 60 12.12 -15.50 17.42
C TRP A 60 12.76 -16.89 17.40
N ALA A 61 12.55 -17.68 18.46
CA ALA A 61 13.11 -19.01 18.64
C ALA A 61 12.30 -20.14 17.96
N GLY A 62 11.10 -19.86 17.44
CA GLY A 62 10.24 -20.82 16.77
C GLY A 62 10.47 -20.91 15.26
N LYS A 63 9.66 -21.76 14.60
CA LYS A 63 9.77 -22.09 13.17
C LYS A 63 9.79 -20.88 12.23
N ALA A 64 9.02 -19.83 12.54
CA ALA A 64 8.99 -18.62 11.73
C ALA A 64 10.33 -17.86 11.79
N GLY A 65 10.95 -17.80 12.97
CA GLY A 65 12.27 -17.20 13.15
C GLY A 65 13.39 -18.06 12.56
N GLU A 66 13.27 -19.39 12.62
CA GLU A 66 14.19 -20.31 11.93
C GLU A 66 14.16 -20.13 10.41
N LEU A 67 12.97 -20.10 9.80
CA LEU A 67 12.81 -19.86 8.37
C LEU A 67 13.40 -18.51 7.97
N LEU A 68 13.08 -17.45 8.73
CA LEU A 68 13.59 -16.12 8.44
C LEU A 68 15.12 -16.06 8.58
N ARG A 69 15.72 -16.69 9.59
CA ARG A 69 17.18 -16.75 9.73
C ARG A 69 17.85 -17.50 8.57
N ASP A 70 17.29 -18.62 8.14
CA ASP A 70 17.83 -19.39 7.01
C ASP A 70 17.81 -18.58 5.71
N HIS A 71 16.66 -18.00 5.38
CA HIS A 71 16.50 -17.22 4.14
C HIS A 71 17.24 -15.87 4.20
N ALA A 72 17.27 -15.20 5.35
CA ALA A 72 18.08 -13.99 5.54
C ALA A 72 19.57 -14.31 5.38
N GLY A 73 20.03 -15.43 5.95
CA GLY A 73 21.41 -15.89 5.80
C GLY A 73 21.81 -16.15 4.35
N LYS A 74 20.93 -16.75 3.56
CA LYS A 74 21.13 -16.95 2.10
C LYS A 74 21.27 -15.63 1.34
N ALA A 75 20.55 -14.59 1.76
CA ALA A 75 20.66 -13.24 1.21
C ALA A 75 21.85 -12.42 1.76
N GLY A 76 22.68 -13.00 2.65
CA GLY A 76 23.81 -12.30 3.28
C GLY A 76 23.44 -11.41 4.47
N LEU A 77 22.23 -11.54 4.99
CA LEU A 77 21.74 -10.79 6.15
C LEU A 77 21.98 -11.54 7.46
N LYS A 78 22.14 -10.77 8.55
CA LYS A 78 22.16 -11.29 9.92
C LYS A 78 20.98 -10.71 10.71
N ILE A 79 20.41 -11.52 11.59
CA ILE A 79 19.33 -11.12 12.50
C ILE A 79 19.93 -10.96 13.90
N GLU A 80 20.48 -9.78 14.15
CA GLU A 80 21.21 -9.47 15.40
C GLU A 80 20.32 -8.71 16.40
N ALA A 81 19.50 -7.76 15.92
CA ALA A 81 18.55 -7.01 16.74
C ALA A 81 17.11 -7.31 16.32
N PHE A 82 16.24 -7.64 17.28
CA PHE A 82 14.83 -7.91 17.00
C PHE A 82 13.93 -7.56 18.18
N THR A 83 12.70 -7.22 17.86
CA THR A 83 11.63 -6.94 18.82
C THR A 83 10.26 -7.39 18.26
N ASN A 84 9.19 -7.22 19.03
CA ASN A 84 7.82 -7.49 18.60
C ASN A 84 6.91 -6.29 18.91
N THR A 85 5.82 -6.16 18.16
CA THR A 85 4.82 -5.12 18.42
C THR A 85 4.12 -5.30 19.78
N ILE A 86 4.05 -6.52 20.28
CA ILE A 86 3.73 -6.83 21.68
C ILE A 86 4.75 -7.82 22.26
N HIS A 87 5.12 -7.66 23.53
CA HIS A 87 6.11 -8.55 24.17
C HIS A 87 5.49 -9.73 24.92
N CYS A 88 4.17 -9.75 25.07
CA CYS A 88 3.45 -10.83 25.72
C CYS A 88 2.87 -11.78 24.68
N ARG A 89 2.99 -13.10 24.90
CA ARG A 89 2.36 -14.09 24.02
C ARG A 89 0.82 -14.02 24.05
N PRO A 90 0.15 -13.94 22.88
CA PRO A 90 -1.30 -14.10 22.79
C PRO A 90 -1.77 -15.56 23.02
N PRO A 91 -2.92 -15.79 23.67
CA PRO A 91 -3.54 -17.10 23.82
C PRO A 91 -3.79 -17.71 22.45
N LYS A 92 -3.36 -18.96 22.29
CA LYS A 92 -3.48 -19.69 21.01
C LYS A 92 -2.88 -18.94 19.81
N ASN A 93 -1.92 -18.03 20.04
CA ASN A 93 -1.30 -17.18 19.02
C ASN A 93 -2.34 -16.37 18.22
N SER A 94 -3.40 -15.89 18.88
CA SER A 94 -4.37 -14.98 18.27
C SER A 94 -3.72 -13.64 17.90
N ALA A 95 -4.25 -12.95 16.88
CA ALA A 95 -3.81 -11.59 16.55
C ALA A 95 -3.92 -10.66 17.78
N PRO A 96 -2.93 -9.78 18.02
CA PRO A 96 -2.97 -8.78 19.07
C PRO A 96 -4.20 -7.88 18.98
N LYS A 97 -4.79 -7.54 20.13
CA LYS A 97 -5.87 -6.56 20.20
C LYS A 97 -5.32 -5.13 20.05
N PRO A 98 -6.11 -4.18 19.52
CA PRO A 98 -5.67 -2.78 19.40
C PRO A 98 -5.16 -2.16 20.70
N LYS A 99 -5.79 -2.48 21.84
CA LYS A 99 -5.36 -1.99 23.16
C LYS A 99 -4.02 -2.59 23.61
N GLU A 100 -3.71 -3.83 23.20
CA GLU A 100 -2.43 -4.47 23.51
C GLU A 100 -1.31 -3.84 22.69
N LEU A 101 -1.56 -3.61 21.40
CA LEU A 101 -0.66 -2.91 20.48
C LEU A 101 -0.35 -1.49 20.98
N ALA A 102 -1.37 -0.67 21.21
CA ALA A 102 -1.19 0.72 21.67
C ALA A 102 -0.40 0.82 22.98
N CYS A 103 -0.60 -0.15 23.89
CA CYS A 103 0.11 -0.19 25.15
C CYS A 103 1.60 -0.54 24.97
N CYS A 104 1.93 -1.55 24.16
CA CYS A 104 3.34 -1.93 23.96
C CYS A 104 4.09 -0.92 23.10
N LEU A 105 3.43 -0.36 22.08
CA LEU A 105 3.99 0.71 21.25
C LEU A 105 4.47 1.88 22.11
N SER A 106 3.55 2.47 22.86
CA SER A 106 3.84 3.67 23.68
C SER A 106 4.80 3.43 24.84
N GLN A 107 4.93 2.21 25.36
CA GLN A 107 5.77 1.92 26.52
C GLN A 107 7.15 1.37 26.19
N PHE A 108 7.31 0.76 25.02
CA PHE A 108 8.53 0.03 24.68
C PHE A 108 8.92 0.20 23.21
N VAL A 109 8.05 -0.16 22.28
CA VAL A 109 8.47 -0.42 20.89
C VAL A 109 9.01 0.83 20.20
N LEU A 110 8.42 2.00 20.44
CA LEU A 110 8.93 3.25 19.83
C LEU A 110 10.36 3.55 20.32
N ASP A 111 10.63 3.35 21.63
CA ASP A 111 11.96 3.54 22.20
C ASP A 111 12.96 2.48 21.70
N GLU A 112 12.50 1.25 21.47
CA GLU A 112 13.32 0.14 21.02
C GLU A 112 13.78 0.27 19.57
N ILE A 113 12.98 0.91 18.70
CA ILE A 113 13.28 1.05 17.28
C ILE A 113 14.02 2.35 16.94
N GLN A 114 13.96 3.39 17.78
CA GLN A 114 14.42 4.74 17.42
C GLN A 114 15.91 4.82 17.01
N ASP A 115 16.76 3.97 17.59
CA ASP A 115 18.22 4.01 17.36
C ASP A 115 18.67 3.26 16.09
N TYR A 116 17.75 2.65 15.35
CA TYR A 116 18.07 1.82 14.19
C TYR A 116 17.78 2.55 12.87
N PRO A 117 18.72 2.62 11.92
CA PRO A 117 18.48 3.30 10.64
C PRO A 117 17.37 2.68 9.78
N ILE A 118 17.11 1.38 9.95
CA ILE A 118 16.09 0.63 9.22
C ILE A 118 15.28 -0.26 10.17
N VAL A 119 13.96 -0.17 10.08
CA VAL A 119 13.02 -1.08 10.78
C VAL A 119 12.40 -2.03 9.77
N VAL A 120 12.65 -3.33 9.94
CA VAL A 120 12.11 -4.38 9.07
C VAL A 120 10.81 -4.92 9.67
N MET A 121 9.68 -4.50 9.13
CA MET A 121 8.36 -4.90 9.60
C MET A 121 7.97 -6.25 9.01
N CYS A 122 7.81 -7.25 9.85
CA CYS A 122 7.51 -8.61 9.42
C CYS A 122 6.00 -8.86 9.37
N GLY A 123 5.37 -8.46 8.27
CA GLY A 123 3.94 -8.68 8.03
C GLY A 123 3.05 -7.50 8.40
N SER A 124 1.73 -7.74 8.38
CA SER A 124 0.74 -6.67 8.45
C SER A 124 0.56 -6.07 9.84
N VAL A 125 0.74 -6.84 10.92
CA VAL A 125 0.55 -6.33 12.28
C VAL A 125 1.59 -5.26 12.65
N PRO A 126 2.91 -5.52 12.52
CA PRO A 126 3.91 -4.48 12.80
C PRO A 126 3.77 -3.28 11.85
N LEU A 127 3.41 -3.52 10.58
CA LEU A 127 3.09 -2.43 9.65
C LEU A 127 1.94 -1.56 10.15
N GLN A 128 0.79 -2.14 10.48
CA GLN A 128 -0.41 -1.38 10.88
C GLN A 128 -0.26 -0.70 12.24
N ALA A 129 0.67 -1.19 13.06
CA ALA A 129 1.00 -0.61 14.34
C ALA A 129 1.77 0.71 14.20
N LEU A 130 2.67 0.81 13.21
CA LEU A 130 3.43 2.03 12.92
C LEU A 130 2.75 2.91 11.88
N PHE A 131 2.07 2.31 10.90
CA PHE A 131 1.35 3.00 9.82
C PHE A 131 -0.12 2.57 9.85
N PRO A 132 -0.96 3.21 10.67
CA PRO A 132 -2.38 2.88 10.75
C PRO A 132 -3.05 2.85 9.37
N LYS A 133 -4.02 1.96 9.11
CA LYS A 133 -4.68 1.83 7.79
C LYS A 133 -3.77 1.42 6.61
N ALA A 134 -2.45 1.28 6.79
CA ALA A 134 -1.58 0.81 5.73
C ALA A 134 -1.96 -0.61 5.27
N LYS A 135 -1.94 -0.80 3.94
CA LYS A 135 -2.20 -2.09 3.31
C LYS A 135 -0.87 -2.78 3.07
N ALA A 136 -0.69 -3.97 3.64
CA ALA A 136 0.55 -4.73 3.48
C ALA A 136 0.94 -4.96 2.02
N THR A 137 -0.01 -5.13 1.11
CA THR A 137 0.24 -5.28 -0.33
C THR A 137 0.91 -4.05 -0.97
N HIS A 138 0.72 -2.84 -0.42
CA HIS A 138 1.31 -1.61 -0.93
C HIS A 138 2.68 -1.32 -0.33
N TYR A 139 2.95 -1.80 0.89
CA TYR A 139 4.18 -1.52 1.62
C TYR A 139 5.23 -2.60 1.44
N ARG A 140 4.80 -3.84 1.15
CA ARG A 140 5.73 -4.97 1.08
C ARG A 140 6.78 -4.72 0.00
N GLY A 141 8.04 -4.91 0.36
CA GLY A 141 9.19 -4.71 -0.51
C GLY A 141 9.45 -3.27 -0.93
N ASN A 142 8.76 -2.29 -0.34
CA ASN A 142 8.90 -0.86 -0.58
C ASN A 142 9.48 -0.17 0.66
N ILE A 143 10.26 0.90 0.46
CA ILE A 143 10.80 1.74 1.54
C ILE A 143 9.80 2.85 1.83
N ALA A 144 9.32 2.93 3.07
CA ALA A 144 8.45 3.98 3.56
C ALA A 144 9.16 4.84 4.63
N TYR A 145 8.66 6.06 4.81
CA TYR A 145 9.13 7.01 5.81
C TYR A 145 7.99 7.37 6.76
N HIS A 146 8.32 7.55 8.03
CA HIS A 146 7.36 7.94 9.05
C HIS A 146 7.67 9.36 9.55
N PRO A 147 6.69 10.28 9.61
CA PRO A 147 6.93 11.67 10.04
C PRO A 147 7.55 11.79 11.44
N ASP A 148 7.12 10.94 12.38
CA ASP A 148 7.66 10.93 13.75
C ASP A 148 9.08 10.34 13.87
N PHE A 149 9.62 9.74 12.80
CA PHE A 149 10.95 9.11 12.77
C PHE A 149 11.78 9.62 11.57
N PRO A 150 12.15 10.91 11.57
CA PRO A 150 12.86 11.52 10.44
C PRO A 150 14.20 10.83 10.18
N GLY A 151 14.45 10.50 8.91
CA GLY A 151 15.67 9.79 8.47
C GLY A 151 15.66 8.28 8.70
N GLN A 152 14.65 7.72 9.39
CA GLN A 152 14.49 6.28 9.55
C GLN A 152 13.73 5.68 8.37
N ARG A 153 14.20 4.52 7.88
CA ARG A 153 13.57 3.77 6.78
C ARG A 153 12.75 2.60 7.32
N PHE A 154 11.53 2.45 6.85
CA PHE A 154 10.65 1.35 7.21
C PHE A 154 10.47 0.41 6.01
N TYR A 155 10.81 -0.86 6.20
CA TYR A 155 10.79 -1.86 5.12
C TYR A 155 9.89 -3.04 5.51
N ASN A 156 8.77 -3.22 4.82
CA ASN A 156 7.84 -4.30 5.11
C ASN A 156 8.15 -5.56 4.29
N ILE A 157 8.08 -6.73 4.91
CA ILE A 157 8.24 -8.03 4.24
C ILE A 157 7.05 -8.95 4.50
N TYR A 158 6.99 -10.08 3.81
CA TYR A 158 6.03 -11.12 4.19
C TYR A 158 6.29 -11.58 5.63
N HIS A 159 5.23 -11.83 6.39
CA HIS A 159 5.39 -12.54 7.65
C HIS A 159 5.97 -13.93 7.35
N PRO A 160 7.06 -14.40 7.98
CA PRO A 160 7.69 -15.68 7.65
C PRO A 160 6.72 -16.87 7.75
N SER A 161 5.80 -16.84 8.73
CA SER A 161 4.76 -17.88 8.87
C SER A 161 3.77 -17.96 7.69
N TYR A 162 3.66 -16.91 6.87
CA TYR A 162 2.82 -16.92 5.68
C TYR A 162 3.38 -17.87 4.62
N MET A 163 4.72 -18.05 4.57
CA MET A 163 5.38 -18.93 3.61
C MET A 163 5.02 -20.40 3.80
N PHE A 164 4.69 -20.83 5.03
CA PHE A 164 4.22 -22.20 5.28
C PHE A 164 2.88 -22.51 4.60
N ARG A 165 2.06 -21.49 4.31
CA ARG A 165 0.78 -21.65 3.61
C ARG A 165 0.88 -21.33 2.11
N ARG A 166 1.87 -20.52 1.72
CA ARG A 166 2.05 -19.98 0.38
C ARG A 166 3.49 -20.13 -0.07
N GLY A 167 3.95 -21.38 -0.16
CA GLY A 167 5.30 -21.71 -0.61
C GLY A 167 5.59 -21.25 -2.04
N ASP A 168 4.54 -21.09 -2.87
CA ASP A 168 4.62 -20.50 -4.21
C ASP A 168 5.17 -19.07 -4.21
N LEU A 169 5.04 -18.35 -3.09
CA LEU A 169 5.51 -16.98 -2.93
C LEU A 169 6.92 -16.88 -2.31
N MET A 170 7.58 -18.00 -2.01
CA MET A 170 8.91 -17.98 -1.37
C MET A 170 9.92 -17.14 -2.15
N HIS A 171 9.93 -17.27 -3.48
CA HIS A 171 10.80 -16.47 -4.35
C HIS A 171 10.62 -14.95 -4.20
N ARG A 172 9.41 -14.48 -3.82
CA ARG A 172 9.15 -13.05 -3.58
C ARG A 172 9.63 -12.62 -2.19
N PHE A 173 9.53 -13.51 -1.22
CA PHE A 173 10.09 -13.31 0.11
C PHE A 173 11.63 -13.24 0.04
N ASP A 174 12.26 -14.13 -0.71
CA ASP A 174 13.71 -14.13 -0.94
C ASP A 174 14.18 -12.83 -1.59
N ARG A 175 13.49 -12.38 -2.64
CA ARG A 175 13.80 -11.10 -3.30
C ARG A 175 13.72 -9.90 -2.34
N GLN A 176 12.78 -9.90 -1.38
CA GLN A 176 12.69 -8.83 -0.38
C GLN A 176 13.91 -8.81 0.54
N LEU A 177 14.44 -9.98 0.90
CA LEU A 177 15.65 -10.10 1.71
C LEU A 177 16.90 -9.69 0.91
N GLU A 178 17.00 -10.10 -0.36
CA GLU A 178 18.06 -9.69 -1.27
C GLU A 178 18.08 -8.17 -1.48
N ARG A 179 16.90 -7.54 -1.66
CA ARG A 179 16.81 -6.09 -1.73
C ARG A 179 17.21 -5.43 -0.42
N LEU A 180 16.74 -5.94 0.72
CA LEU A 180 17.15 -5.42 2.02
C LEU A 180 18.67 -5.44 2.20
N TYR A 181 19.35 -6.50 1.76
CA TYR A 181 20.81 -6.55 1.75
C TYR A 181 21.42 -5.40 0.93
N ARG A 182 20.92 -5.16 -0.28
CA ARG A 182 21.36 -4.02 -1.12
C ARG A 182 21.08 -2.67 -0.45
N ILE A 183 19.93 -2.50 0.21
CA ILE A 183 19.58 -1.27 0.94
C ILE A 183 20.57 -1.00 2.07
N ILE A 184 20.98 -2.03 2.82
CA ILE A 184 21.98 -1.94 3.89
C ILE A 184 23.37 -1.64 3.31
N ALA A 185 23.74 -2.29 2.21
CA ALA A 185 25.03 -2.09 1.54
C ALA A 185 25.17 -0.75 0.81
N GLY A 186 24.10 0.04 0.74
CA GLY A 186 24.04 1.30 -0.01
C GLY A 186 23.51 1.07 -1.42
N GLU A 187 22.19 0.90 -1.55
CA GLU A 187 21.53 0.68 -2.83
C GLU A 187 21.88 1.83 -3.80
N PRO A 188 22.34 1.54 -5.04
CA PRO A 188 22.70 2.57 -6.00
C PRO A 188 21.57 3.60 -6.16
N LYS A 189 21.93 4.86 -6.38
CA LYS A 189 20.92 5.89 -6.70
C LYS A 189 20.07 5.45 -7.89
N PRO A 190 18.81 5.90 -7.97
CA PRO A 190 18.00 5.75 -9.16
C PRO A 190 18.77 6.06 -10.44
N ASP A 191 18.57 5.24 -11.47
CA ASP A 191 19.18 5.43 -12.79
C ASP A 191 18.36 6.40 -13.68
N TRP A 192 17.55 7.24 -13.04
CA TRP A 192 16.77 8.33 -13.62
C TRP A 192 16.97 9.61 -12.82
N THR A 193 16.68 10.74 -13.45
CA THR A 193 16.74 12.07 -12.84
C THR A 193 15.37 12.73 -12.87
N VAL A 194 15.04 13.44 -11.81
CA VAL A 194 13.85 14.31 -11.76
C VAL A 194 14.26 15.73 -12.13
N LEU A 195 13.60 16.28 -13.14
CA LEU A 195 13.62 17.69 -13.49
C LEU A 195 12.32 18.31 -12.99
N GLN A 196 12.39 18.90 -11.81
CA GLN A 196 11.33 19.76 -11.30
C GLN A 196 11.44 21.16 -11.91
N GLY A 197 10.32 21.86 -12.06
CA GLY A 197 10.32 23.29 -12.36
C GLY A 197 9.88 23.61 -13.76
N GLY A 198 8.76 24.28 -14.00
CA GLY A 198 8.29 24.62 -15.36
C GLY A 198 9.09 25.67 -16.15
N GLY A 199 10.35 25.97 -15.84
CA GLY A 199 11.15 26.97 -16.57
C GLY A 199 11.48 26.61 -18.04
N LYS A 200 12.15 27.51 -18.78
CA LYS A 200 12.45 27.31 -20.22
C LYS A 200 13.14 25.99 -20.58
N LYS A 201 14.13 25.56 -19.76
CA LYS A 201 14.83 24.28 -19.97
C LYS A 201 13.90 23.09 -19.79
N TRP A 202 12.98 23.18 -18.83
CA TRP A 202 12.00 22.16 -18.57
C TRP A 202 10.95 22.09 -19.68
N MET A 203 10.43 23.24 -20.14
CA MET A 203 9.50 23.26 -21.27
C MET A 203 10.13 22.63 -22.52
N ALA A 204 11.40 22.90 -22.81
CA ALA A 204 12.10 22.24 -23.92
C ALA A 204 12.22 20.71 -23.73
N ALA A 205 12.41 20.26 -22.50
CA ALA A 205 12.41 18.83 -22.18
C ALA A 205 11.01 18.21 -22.30
N LEU A 206 9.96 18.93 -21.93
CA LEU A 206 8.57 18.53 -22.13
C LEU A 206 8.26 18.36 -23.62
N GLU A 207 8.58 19.34 -24.46
CA GLU A 207 8.39 19.21 -25.92
C GLU A 207 9.07 17.98 -26.49
N LYS A 208 10.30 17.70 -26.03
CA LYS A 208 11.05 16.51 -26.42
C LYS A 208 10.35 15.22 -25.99
N ALA A 209 9.82 15.17 -24.77
CA ALA A 209 9.07 14.02 -24.27
C ALA A 209 7.77 13.82 -25.08
N LEU A 210 6.99 14.89 -25.30
CA LEU A 210 5.72 14.86 -26.04
C LEU A 210 5.90 14.60 -27.55
N ALA A 211 7.11 14.74 -28.09
CA ALA A 211 7.43 14.27 -29.44
C ALA A 211 7.37 12.74 -29.56
N ALA A 212 7.61 11.99 -28.48
CA ALA A 212 7.58 10.53 -28.46
C ALA A 212 6.18 9.97 -28.77
N PRO A 213 6.06 8.78 -29.38
CA PRO A 213 4.74 8.18 -29.67
C PRO A 213 4.00 7.73 -28.41
N LEU A 214 4.72 7.50 -27.32
CA LEU A 214 4.21 7.03 -26.04
C LEU A 214 4.89 7.80 -24.91
N ILE A 215 4.11 8.26 -23.94
CA ILE A 215 4.59 8.82 -22.68
C ILE A 215 3.96 8.05 -21.52
N SER A 216 4.65 8.01 -20.38
CA SER A 216 4.02 7.69 -19.11
C SER A 216 3.66 8.98 -18.37
N LEU A 217 2.48 8.96 -17.76
CA LEU A 217 1.82 10.09 -17.13
C LEU A 217 1.19 9.60 -15.83
N ASP A 218 1.28 10.41 -14.78
CA ASP A 218 0.65 10.15 -13.48
C ASP A 218 0.37 11.49 -12.79
N LEU A 219 -0.77 11.60 -12.12
CA LEU A 219 -1.25 12.82 -11.46
C LEU A 219 -1.40 12.62 -9.95
N GLU A 220 -1.15 13.69 -9.20
CA GLU A 220 -1.55 13.78 -7.80
C GLU A 220 -2.68 14.79 -7.67
N THR A 221 -3.74 14.45 -6.94
CA THR A 221 -4.97 15.26 -6.85
C THR A 221 -5.37 15.52 -5.40
N THR A 222 -6.23 16.51 -5.18
CA THR A 222 -6.82 16.80 -3.85
C THR A 222 -7.92 15.82 -3.44
N ALA A 223 -8.53 15.10 -4.37
CA ALA A 223 -9.57 14.09 -4.12
C ALA A 223 -9.63 13.03 -5.23
N LEU A 224 -10.38 11.94 -5.01
CA LEU A 224 -10.41 10.79 -5.91
C LEU A 224 -11.45 10.89 -7.03
N GLU A 225 -12.46 11.74 -6.85
CA GLU A 225 -13.57 11.95 -7.78
C GLU A 225 -13.39 13.27 -8.54
N SER A 226 -13.28 13.19 -9.86
CA SER A 226 -13.04 14.34 -10.75
C SER A 226 -14.16 15.39 -10.69
N TRP A 227 -15.41 14.95 -10.56
CA TRP A 227 -16.60 15.82 -10.57
C TRP A 227 -16.89 16.54 -9.25
N LEU A 228 -16.08 16.36 -8.20
CA LEU A 228 -16.27 17.10 -6.96
C LEU A 228 -15.77 18.55 -7.12
N PRO A 229 -16.51 19.57 -6.64
CA PRO A 229 -16.14 20.98 -6.84
C PRO A 229 -14.78 21.42 -6.28
N HIS A 230 -14.18 20.63 -5.39
CA HIS A 230 -12.90 20.93 -4.75
C HIS A 230 -11.74 20.10 -5.30
N THR A 231 -12.01 19.19 -6.24
CA THR A 231 -10.98 18.38 -6.89
C THR A 231 -10.22 19.22 -7.90
N HIS A 232 -8.90 19.17 -7.82
CA HIS A 232 -7.97 19.70 -8.81
C HIS A 232 -6.68 18.89 -8.77
N ILE A 233 -5.95 18.94 -9.88
CA ILE A 233 -4.63 18.35 -10.04
C ILE A 233 -3.61 19.22 -9.32
N ARG A 234 -2.88 18.62 -8.38
CA ARG A 234 -1.81 19.26 -7.60
C ARG A 234 -0.46 19.17 -8.29
N SER A 235 -0.20 18.04 -8.96
CA SER A 235 1.05 17.83 -9.68
C SER A 235 0.92 16.85 -10.83
N ILE A 236 1.86 16.95 -11.77
CA ILE A 236 1.97 16.05 -12.91
C ILE A 236 3.40 15.57 -13.03
N ALA A 237 3.57 14.25 -13.20
CA ALA A 237 4.80 13.65 -13.67
C ALA A 237 4.65 13.11 -15.09
N VAL A 238 5.69 13.28 -15.91
CA VAL A 238 5.77 12.75 -17.28
C VAL A 238 7.16 12.15 -17.52
N THR A 239 7.21 11.02 -18.21
CA THR A 239 8.46 10.53 -18.82
C THR A 239 8.19 9.81 -20.14
N ALA A 240 9.10 9.94 -21.10
CA ALA A 240 9.07 9.18 -22.36
C ALA A 240 10.11 8.05 -22.41
N ASP A 241 11.08 8.05 -21.48
CA ASP A 241 12.27 7.18 -21.54
C ASP A 241 12.60 6.46 -20.21
N ALA A 242 11.86 6.75 -19.13
CA ALA A 242 12.14 6.24 -17.78
C ALA A 242 13.56 6.57 -17.26
N LYS A 243 14.15 7.64 -17.80
CA LYS A 243 15.46 8.21 -17.44
C LYS A 243 15.35 9.69 -17.07
N THR A 244 14.50 10.43 -17.77
CA THR A 244 14.20 11.83 -17.49
C THR A 244 12.75 11.92 -17.05
N VAL A 245 12.54 12.21 -15.77
CA VAL A 245 11.22 12.51 -15.22
C VAL A 245 11.04 14.01 -15.22
N LEU A 246 9.98 14.48 -15.84
CA LEU A 246 9.55 15.86 -15.80
C LEU A 246 8.45 15.97 -14.77
N TYR A 247 8.64 16.86 -13.81
CA TYR A 247 7.71 17.03 -12.72
C TYR A 247 7.39 18.51 -12.51
N ILE A 248 6.12 18.83 -12.26
CA ILE A 248 5.65 20.20 -12.05
C ILE A 248 4.43 20.21 -11.11
N TYR A 249 4.35 21.28 -10.30
CA TYR A 249 3.25 21.56 -9.37
C TYR A 249 2.31 22.64 -9.88
N GLU A 250 1.10 22.65 -9.34
CA GLU A 250 0.04 23.61 -9.67
C GLU A 250 0.42 25.09 -9.47
N ASP A 251 1.33 25.39 -8.54
CA ASP A 251 1.78 26.74 -8.22
C ASP A 251 3.05 27.16 -8.98
N GLU A 252 3.64 26.25 -9.77
CA GLU A 252 4.87 26.51 -10.50
C GLU A 252 4.64 27.29 -11.80
N PRO A 253 5.64 28.09 -12.24
CA PRO A 253 5.60 28.76 -13.53
C PRO A 253 5.34 27.76 -14.67
N HIS A 254 4.53 28.15 -15.66
CA HIS A 254 4.18 27.32 -16.83
C HIS A 254 3.32 26.09 -16.52
N TRP A 255 2.69 25.97 -15.34
CA TRP A 255 1.67 24.97 -15.05
C TRP A 255 0.58 24.90 -16.15
N VAL A 256 -0.09 26.02 -16.41
CA VAL A 256 -1.15 26.11 -17.43
C VAL A 256 -0.65 25.74 -18.83
N ALA A 257 0.56 26.19 -19.19
CA ALA A 257 1.16 25.85 -20.48
C ALA A 257 1.48 24.35 -20.59
N THR A 258 1.90 23.72 -19.48
CA THR A 258 2.13 22.27 -19.42
C THR A 258 0.84 21.51 -19.68
N LEU A 259 -0.24 21.88 -18.98
CA LEU A 259 -1.55 21.26 -19.14
C LEU A 259 -2.03 21.34 -20.59
N GLN A 260 -1.91 22.51 -21.22
CA GLN A 260 -2.24 22.72 -22.63
C GLN A 260 -1.42 21.81 -23.56
N ARG A 261 -0.12 21.65 -23.30
CA ARG A 261 0.74 20.77 -24.11
C ARG A 261 0.39 19.29 -23.95
N ILE A 262 0.03 18.87 -22.74
CA ILE A 262 -0.43 17.50 -22.47
C ILE A 262 -1.78 17.26 -23.16
N GLN A 263 -2.71 18.21 -23.09
CA GLN A 263 -3.97 18.16 -23.85
C GLN A 263 -3.70 18.01 -25.36
N GLU A 264 -2.89 18.90 -25.95
CA GLU A 264 -2.52 18.83 -27.38
C GLU A 264 -1.90 17.49 -27.79
N TYR A 265 -1.22 16.81 -26.85
CA TYR A 265 -0.68 15.46 -27.06
C TYR A 265 -1.79 14.40 -27.01
N LEU A 266 -2.65 14.44 -26.00
CA LEU A 266 -3.73 13.48 -25.77
C LEU A 266 -4.86 13.60 -26.79
N GLU A 267 -4.98 14.75 -27.46
CA GLU A 267 -5.90 14.98 -28.57
C GLU A 267 -5.44 14.35 -29.90
N ARG A 268 -4.25 13.73 -29.95
CA ARG A 268 -3.71 13.12 -31.18
C ARG A 268 -3.96 11.60 -31.19
N PRO A 269 -4.77 11.06 -32.13
CA PRO A 269 -5.08 9.63 -32.17
C PRO A 269 -3.87 8.69 -32.30
N ALA A 270 -2.81 9.16 -32.97
CA ALA A 270 -1.57 8.40 -33.19
C ALA A 270 -0.65 8.31 -31.96
N LYS A 271 -0.97 9.03 -30.87
CA LYS A 271 -0.22 8.99 -29.62
C LYS A 271 -0.75 7.91 -28.68
N GLY A 272 0.07 7.57 -27.69
CA GLY A 272 -0.31 6.71 -26.58
C GLY A 272 0.14 7.26 -25.24
N VAL A 273 -0.48 6.73 -24.19
CA VAL A 273 -0.21 7.06 -22.79
C VAL A 273 -0.19 5.78 -21.96
N VAL A 274 0.69 5.72 -20.98
CA VAL A 274 0.80 4.58 -20.07
C VAL A 274 0.85 5.00 -18.61
N GLY A 275 0.12 4.29 -17.77
CA GLY A 275 0.12 4.49 -16.32
C GLY A 275 -0.55 3.33 -15.61
N ALA A 276 -0.50 3.34 -14.28
CA ALA A 276 -1.25 2.41 -13.47
C ALA A 276 -2.61 3.01 -13.14
N ASN A 277 -3.71 2.35 -13.53
CA ASN A 277 -5.05 2.94 -13.41
C ASN A 277 -5.19 4.25 -14.21
N ILE A 278 -4.52 4.34 -15.38
CA ILE A 278 -4.38 5.56 -16.20
C ILE A 278 -5.72 6.20 -16.60
N ALA A 279 -6.81 5.43 -16.60
CA ALA A 279 -8.15 5.98 -16.80
C ALA A 279 -8.47 7.07 -15.76
N PHE A 280 -7.97 6.93 -14.53
CA PHE A 280 -8.09 7.94 -13.47
C PHE A 280 -7.54 9.28 -13.89
N ASP A 281 -6.29 9.29 -14.33
CA ASP A 281 -5.57 10.50 -14.68
C ASP A 281 -6.19 11.20 -15.89
N LEU A 282 -6.58 10.41 -16.89
CA LEU A 282 -7.20 10.92 -18.11
C LEU A 282 -8.56 11.58 -17.83
N ASP A 283 -9.41 10.98 -17.01
CA ASP A 283 -10.68 11.55 -16.57
C ASP A 283 -10.50 12.82 -15.72
N MET A 284 -9.46 12.88 -14.87
CA MET A 284 -9.11 14.10 -14.14
C MET A 284 -8.73 15.24 -15.09
N LEU A 285 -7.91 14.96 -16.10
CA LEU A 285 -7.51 15.94 -17.10
C LEU A 285 -8.69 16.41 -17.95
N GLU A 286 -9.55 15.51 -18.44
CA GLU A 286 -10.73 15.86 -19.21
C GLU A 286 -11.64 16.81 -18.44
N HIS A 287 -11.85 16.55 -17.14
CA HIS A 287 -12.70 17.39 -16.31
C HIS A 287 -12.05 18.75 -15.97
N GLU A 288 -10.75 18.78 -15.66
CA GLU A 288 -10.07 20.02 -15.29
C GLU A 288 -9.83 20.96 -16.49
N LEU A 289 -9.62 20.39 -17.69
CA LEU A 289 -9.31 21.15 -18.90
C LEU A 289 -10.47 21.25 -19.89
N ASP A 290 -11.60 20.60 -19.62
CA ASP A 290 -12.79 20.55 -20.48
C ASP A 290 -12.47 20.12 -21.93
N PHE A 291 -11.91 18.92 -22.07
CA PHE A 291 -11.58 18.33 -23.37
C PHE A 291 -11.88 16.83 -23.43
N THR A 292 -11.65 16.21 -24.58
CA THR A 292 -11.78 14.76 -24.77
C THR A 292 -10.47 14.15 -25.20
N VAL A 293 -10.03 13.11 -24.51
CA VAL A 293 -8.86 12.31 -24.86
C VAL A 293 -9.16 11.53 -26.14
N MET A 294 -8.35 11.74 -27.17
CA MET A 294 -8.49 11.09 -28.48
C MET A 294 -7.38 10.08 -28.78
N CYS A 295 -6.33 10.04 -27.97
CA CYS A 295 -5.24 9.09 -28.14
C CYS A 295 -5.74 7.64 -28.06
N THR A 296 -5.27 6.78 -28.98
CA THR A 296 -5.79 5.40 -29.08
C THR A 296 -4.94 4.40 -28.32
N GLY A 297 -3.67 4.72 -28.04
CA GLY A 297 -2.77 3.87 -27.27
C GLY A 297 -2.91 4.10 -25.77
N ILE A 298 -4.05 3.72 -25.17
CA ILE A 298 -4.24 3.83 -23.71
C ILE A 298 -3.80 2.53 -23.06
N HIS A 299 -2.71 2.56 -22.31
CA HIS A 299 -2.09 1.38 -21.72
C HIS A 299 -2.17 1.42 -20.19
N ASP A 300 -3.00 0.56 -19.61
CA ASP A 300 -3.07 0.38 -18.17
C ASP A 300 -2.19 -0.80 -17.72
N VAL A 301 -1.10 -0.50 -17.00
CA VAL A 301 -0.17 -1.56 -16.59
C VAL A 301 -0.83 -2.57 -15.65
N SER A 302 -1.79 -2.16 -14.82
CA SER A 302 -2.47 -3.07 -13.90
C SER A 302 -3.26 -4.13 -14.67
N VAL A 303 -3.96 -3.69 -15.74
CA VAL A 303 -4.72 -4.58 -16.64
C VAL A 303 -3.77 -5.48 -17.43
N MET A 304 -2.67 -4.93 -17.97
CA MET A 304 -1.69 -5.73 -18.71
C MET A 304 -1.09 -6.86 -17.86
N TRP A 305 -0.82 -6.60 -16.57
CA TRP A 305 -0.26 -7.60 -15.67
C TRP A 305 -1.27 -8.65 -15.20
N CYS A 306 -2.56 -8.35 -15.19
CA CYS A 306 -3.61 -9.38 -15.05
C CYS A 306 -3.49 -10.42 -16.17
N GLU A 307 -3.29 -9.98 -17.42
CA GLU A 307 -3.14 -10.90 -18.55
C GLU A 307 -1.75 -11.56 -18.58
N ALA A 308 -0.69 -10.84 -18.23
CA ALA A 308 0.68 -11.34 -18.33
C ALA A 308 0.99 -12.47 -17.34
N ARG A 309 0.47 -12.39 -16.10
CA ARG A 309 0.78 -13.36 -15.03
C ARG A 309 -0.40 -13.69 -14.10
N GLN A 310 -1.64 -13.47 -14.55
CA GLN A 310 -2.86 -13.76 -13.78
C GLN A 310 -2.90 -13.09 -12.39
N TYR A 311 -2.32 -11.88 -12.30
CA TYR A 311 -2.52 -11.05 -11.11
C TYR A 311 -4.00 -10.71 -10.94
N LYS A 312 -4.45 -10.52 -9.70
CA LYS A 312 -5.79 -10.03 -9.40
C LYS A 312 -5.75 -8.51 -9.23
N MET A 313 -5.90 -7.77 -10.33
CA MET A 313 -5.85 -6.29 -10.40
C MET A 313 -4.83 -5.69 -9.43
N PRO A 314 -3.53 -5.88 -9.70
CA PRO A 314 -2.47 -5.50 -8.78
C PRO A 314 -2.31 -3.98 -8.76
N SER A 315 -1.93 -3.41 -7.61
CA SER A 315 -1.52 -2.02 -7.56
C SER A 315 -0.12 -1.84 -8.13
N LEU A 316 0.23 -0.62 -8.54
CA LEU A 316 1.59 -0.31 -8.99
C LEU A 316 2.64 -0.64 -7.92
N LYS A 317 2.32 -0.36 -6.66
CA LYS A 317 3.18 -0.62 -5.50
C LYS A 317 3.41 -2.13 -5.28
N GLU A 318 2.40 -2.95 -5.57
CA GLU A 318 2.54 -4.41 -5.54
C GLU A 318 3.36 -4.92 -6.74
N LEU A 319 3.09 -4.43 -7.95
CA LEU A 319 3.81 -4.83 -9.16
C LEU A 319 5.30 -4.50 -9.06
N THR A 320 5.63 -3.28 -8.66
CA THR A 320 7.01 -2.81 -8.54
C THR A 320 7.80 -3.67 -7.57
N SER A 321 7.27 -3.97 -6.37
CA SER A 321 7.94 -4.87 -5.43
C SER A 321 8.10 -6.30 -5.98
N ASN A 322 7.12 -6.80 -6.75
CA ASN A 322 7.14 -8.19 -7.23
C ASN A 322 7.94 -8.37 -8.52
N GLU A 323 8.06 -7.34 -9.35
CA GLU A 323 8.55 -7.43 -10.71
C GLU A 323 9.77 -6.54 -10.98
N LEU A 324 10.01 -5.53 -10.15
CA LEU A 324 11.17 -4.65 -10.18
C LEU A 324 11.83 -4.66 -8.78
N ASP A 325 12.45 -3.54 -8.40
CA ASP A 325 13.03 -3.38 -7.06
C ASP A 325 11.98 -2.85 -6.06
N GLY A 326 10.94 -2.14 -6.48
CA GLY A 326 9.97 -1.51 -5.57
C GLY A 326 10.34 -0.07 -5.23
N TYR A 327 9.40 0.65 -4.61
CA TYR A 327 9.54 2.07 -4.26
C TYR A 327 10.68 2.31 -3.28
N ARG A 328 11.33 3.47 -3.46
CA ARG A 328 12.32 4.04 -2.55
C ARG A 328 11.74 5.16 -1.70
N TYR A 329 10.68 5.81 -2.20
CA TYR A 329 10.05 6.99 -1.61
C TYR A 329 8.55 6.77 -1.42
N LEU A 330 8.15 5.64 -0.81
CA LEU A 330 6.74 5.39 -0.54
C LEU A 330 6.24 6.38 0.53
N ILE A 331 5.28 7.21 0.13
CA ILE A 331 4.58 8.14 1.03
C ILE A 331 3.34 7.47 1.64
N TYR A 332 3.04 7.83 2.88
CA TYR A 332 1.94 7.21 3.62
C TYR A 332 0.57 7.81 3.26
N ASP A 333 0.48 9.13 3.09
CA ASP A 333 -0.74 9.83 2.66
C ASP A 333 -0.39 11.01 1.71
N PRO A 334 -0.36 10.77 0.38
CA PRO A 334 -0.06 11.82 -0.62
C PRO A 334 -0.95 13.05 -0.51
N THR A 335 -2.21 12.84 -0.08
CA THR A 335 -3.21 13.90 -0.02
C THR A 335 -2.92 14.92 1.08
N LYS A 336 -2.05 14.58 2.04
CA LYS A 336 -1.71 15.41 3.20
C LYS A 336 -0.23 15.74 3.35
N GLU A 337 0.64 15.11 2.55
CA GLU A 337 2.07 15.38 2.56
C GLU A 337 2.34 16.79 2.03
N THR A 338 3.10 17.59 2.79
CA THR A 338 3.49 18.96 2.41
C THR A 338 4.93 19.05 1.89
N ASP A 339 5.69 17.95 1.94
CA ASP A 339 7.04 17.90 1.39
C ASP A 339 6.98 17.73 -0.14
N LEU A 340 7.08 18.86 -0.84
CA LEU A 340 7.06 18.92 -2.30
C LEU A 340 8.29 18.26 -2.95
N GLU A 341 9.40 18.06 -2.24
CA GLU A 341 10.51 17.31 -2.84
C GLU A 341 10.18 15.81 -2.82
N LEU A 342 9.71 15.30 -1.69
CA LEU A 342 9.34 13.90 -1.53
C LEU A 342 8.19 13.48 -2.45
N LEU A 343 7.16 14.31 -2.57
CA LEU A 343 6.03 14.06 -3.47
C LEU A 343 6.46 14.00 -4.94
N GLY A 344 7.44 14.82 -5.36
CA GLY A 344 7.99 14.76 -6.71
C GLY A 344 8.79 13.50 -7.02
N TRP A 345 9.55 12.99 -6.04
CA TRP A 345 10.20 11.69 -6.17
C TRP A 345 9.19 10.53 -6.24
N TYR A 346 8.13 10.58 -5.43
CA TYR A 346 7.07 9.58 -5.43
C TYR A 346 6.30 9.54 -6.75
N ASN A 347 5.78 10.67 -7.22
CA ASN A 347 5.06 10.77 -8.50
C ASN A 347 6.01 10.46 -9.68
N GLY A 348 7.29 10.80 -9.55
CA GLY A 348 8.33 10.37 -10.48
C GLY A 348 8.56 8.85 -10.52
N GLU A 349 8.51 8.17 -9.38
CA GLU A 349 8.55 6.70 -9.32
C GLU A 349 7.33 6.09 -10.04
N ASP A 350 6.14 6.68 -9.91
CA ASP A 350 4.91 6.20 -10.54
C ASP A 350 5.04 6.13 -12.08
N VAL A 351 5.51 7.19 -12.73
CA VAL A 351 5.69 7.20 -14.20
C VAL A 351 6.87 6.34 -14.67
N VAL A 352 7.98 6.31 -13.94
CA VAL A 352 9.14 5.48 -14.29
C VAL A 352 8.78 4.01 -14.23
N TYR A 353 8.13 3.60 -13.14
CA TYR A 353 7.77 2.21 -12.95
C TYR A 353 6.64 1.78 -13.85
N SER A 354 5.65 2.63 -14.11
CA SER A 354 4.62 2.34 -15.10
C SER A 354 5.25 2.08 -16.48
N LEU A 355 6.14 2.94 -16.96
CA LEU A 355 6.78 2.73 -18.26
C LEU A 355 7.66 1.46 -18.30
N ARG A 356 8.42 1.17 -17.24
CA ARG A 356 9.25 -0.05 -17.16
C ARG A 356 8.41 -1.32 -17.11
N LEU A 357 7.33 -1.31 -16.33
CA LEU A 357 6.40 -2.43 -16.21
C LEU A 357 5.64 -2.68 -17.50
N PHE A 358 5.31 -1.62 -18.24
CA PHE A 358 4.72 -1.72 -19.58
C PHE A 358 5.62 -2.47 -20.55
N TRP A 359 6.88 -2.04 -20.70
CA TRP A 359 7.83 -2.72 -21.60
C TRP A 359 8.08 -4.16 -21.16
N LYS A 360 8.17 -4.41 -19.85
CA LYS A 360 8.31 -5.76 -19.31
C LYS A 360 7.08 -6.63 -19.61
N ALA A 361 5.87 -6.09 -19.49
CA ALA A 361 4.64 -6.81 -19.81
C ALA A 361 4.55 -7.13 -21.32
N LEU A 362 4.93 -6.20 -22.19
CA LEU A 362 4.97 -6.45 -23.64
C LEU A 362 5.92 -7.58 -24.03
N GLY A 363 7.02 -7.78 -23.29
CA GLY A 363 7.92 -8.92 -23.48
C GLY A 363 7.34 -10.28 -23.06
N ILE A 364 6.20 -10.29 -22.34
CA ILE A 364 5.52 -11.49 -21.85
C ILE A 364 4.26 -11.77 -22.68
N LEU A 365 3.51 -10.73 -23.04
CA LEU A 365 2.26 -10.82 -23.78
C LEU A 365 2.50 -11.21 -25.25
N ASN A 366 1.61 -12.04 -25.80
CA ASN A 366 1.58 -12.30 -27.24
C ASN A 366 0.78 -11.21 -27.98
N ALA A 367 0.87 -11.18 -29.31
CA ALA A 367 0.22 -10.16 -30.14
C ALA A 367 -1.29 -9.99 -29.86
N LYS A 368 -2.03 -11.10 -29.72
CA LYS A 368 -3.48 -11.06 -29.45
C LYS A 368 -3.78 -10.45 -28.08
N THR A 369 -3.04 -10.84 -27.04
CA THR A 369 -3.21 -10.28 -25.69
C THR A 369 -2.74 -8.84 -25.58
N THR A 370 -1.72 -8.46 -26.34
CA THR A 370 -1.26 -7.06 -26.44
C THR A 370 -2.33 -6.19 -27.08
N ASP A 371 -2.94 -6.63 -28.19
CA ASP A 371 -4.05 -5.91 -28.82
C ASP A 371 -5.27 -5.82 -27.90
N LEU A 372 -5.62 -6.92 -27.20
CA LEU A 372 -6.73 -6.91 -26.23
C LEU A 372 -6.50 -5.86 -25.14
N THR A 373 -5.35 -5.88 -24.48
CA THR A 373 -5.06 -4.98 -23.36
C THR A 373 -4.96 -3.52 -23.80
N SER A 374 -4.32 -3.27 -24.95
CA SER A 374 -3.98 -1.92 -25.40
C SER A 374 -5.05 -1.24 -26.25
N ARG A 375 -5.76 -1.98 -27.11
CA ARG A 375 -6.74 -1.42 -28.05
C ARG A 375 -8.18 -1.58 -27.60
N VAL A 376 -8.45 -2.50 -26.67
CA VAL A 376 -9.80 -2.77 -26.18
C VAL A 376 -9.93 -2.39 -24.72
N LEU A 377 -9.16 -3.03 -23.82
CA LEU A 377 -9.37 -2.86 -22.38
C LEU A 377 -8.98 -1.48 -21.87
N GLY A 378 -7.88 -0.89 -22.36
CA GLY A 378 -7.48 0.47 -22.01
C GLY A 378 -8.56 1.52 -22.35
N PRO A 379 -8.95 1.67 -23.64
CA PRO A 379 -10.02 2.58 -24.03
C PRO A 379 -11.37 2.28 -23.36
N ALA A 380 -11.71 1.00 -23.16
CA ALA A 380 -12.93 0.62 -22.45
C ALA A 380 -12.90 1.05 -20.98
N ASN A 381 -11.75 0.96 -20.31
CA ASN A 381 -11.60 1.40 -18.92
C ASN A 381 -11.82 2.91 -18.77
N LEU A 382 -11.29 3.72 -19.70
CA LEU A 382 -11.56 5.16 -19.74
C LEU A 382 -13.05 5.45 -19.93
N CYS A 383 -13.69 4.80 -20.90
CA CYS A 383 -15.13 4.94 -21.15
C CYS A 383 -15.97 4.59 -19.90
N LEU A 384 -15.68 3.47 -19.23
CA LEU A 384 -16.36 3.08 -17.99
C LEU A 384 -16.18 4.11 -16.86
N ARG A 385 -15.00 4.73 -16.79
CA ARG A 385 -14.76 5.79 -15.82
C ARG A 385 -15.54 7.05 -16.16
N GLN A 386 -15.52 7.52 -17.40
CA GLN A 386 -16.33 8.66 -17.86
C GLN A 386 -17.82 8.44 -17.59
N MET A 387 -18.33 7.21 -17.80
CA MET A 387 -19.70 6.84 -17.43
C MET A 387 -19.97 7.00 -15.93
N THR A 388 -18.98 6.67 -15.09
CA THR A 388 -19.07 6.83 -13.64
C THR A 388 -19.08 8.30 -13.25
N SER A 389 -18.22 9.11 -13.86
CA SER A 389 -18.11 10.56 -13.61
C SER A 389 -19.35 11.33 -14.05
N ASN A 390 -19.93 10.96 -15.20
CA ASN A 390 -21.21 11.51 -15.68
C ASN A 390 -22.37 11.15 -14.74
N GLY A 391 -22.31 9.99 -14.10
CA GLY A 391 -23.32 9.52 -13.18
C GLY A 391 -24.69 9.29 -13.83
N LEU A 392 -25.73 9.28 -13.00
CA LEU A 392 -27.13 9.08 -13.41
C LEU A 392 -28.01 10.11 -12.71
N TYR A 393 -28.96 10.70 -13.45
CA TYR A 393 -29.95 11.57 -12.84
C TYR A 393 -30.93 10.75 -11.99
N VAL A 394 -31.11 11.16 -10.74
CA VAL A 394 -31.99 10.47 -9.78
C VAL A 394 -33.02 11.44 -9.22
N ARG A 395 -34.31 11.07 -9.32
CA ARG A 395 -35.41 11.82 -8.70
C ARG A 395 -35.45 11.61 -7.19
N GLN A 396 -34.81 12.52 -6.46
CA GLN A 396 -34.64 12.41 -5.01
C GLN A 396 -35.97 12.46 -4.24
N ASP A 397 -36.92 13.27 -4.68
CA ASP A 397 -38.28 13.38 -4.13
C ASP A 397 -39.03 12.05 -4.23
N TYR A 398 -38.97 11.41 -5.40
CA TYR A 398 -39.55 10.08 -5.61
C TYR A 398 -38.91 9.03 -4.70
N LEU A 399 -37.58 9.02 -4.59
CA LEU A 399 -36.88 8.09 -3.68
C LEU A 399 -37.25 8.34 -2.22
N LYS A 400 -37.34 9.59 -1.78
CA LYS A 400 -37.77 9.93 -0.41
C LYS A 400 -39.20 9.46 -0.14
N ALA A 401 -40.12 9.68 -1.09
CA ALA A 401 -41.49 9.18 -1.00
C ALA A 401 -41.54 7.65 -0.91
N LYS A 402 -40.72 6.95 -1.71
CA LYS A 402 -40.59 5.49 -1.63
C LYS A 402 -40.03 5.02 -0.30
N VAL A 403 -39.04 5.72 0.26
CA VAL A 403 -38.49 5.39 1.58
C VAL A 403 -39.58 5.47 2.66
N GLU A 404 -40.42 6.50 2.65
CA GLU A 404 -41.54 6.60 3.61
C GLU A 404 -42.61 5.52 3.37
N GLU A 405 -42.98 5.25 2.11
CA GLU A 405 -43.87 4.13 1.76
C GLU A 405 -43.34 2.79 2.30
N TYR A 406 -42.05 2.52 2.13
CA TYR A 406 -41.43 1.27 2.61
C TYR A 406 -41.32 1.22 4.13
N LYS A 407 -41.16 2.35 4.83
CA LYS A 407 -41.21 2.40 6.30
C LYS A 407 -42.61 2.05 6.79
N ASP A 408 -43.65 2.57 6.18
CA ASP A 408 -45.03 2.29 6.57
C ASP A 408 -45.42 0.84 6.26
N ARG A 409 -45.02 0.32 5.09
CA ARG A 409 -45.17 -1.11 4.77
C ARG A 409 -44.44 -2.00 5.77
N ARG A 410 -43.21 -1.63 6.15
CA ARG A 410 -42.44 -2.37 7.17
C ARG A 410 -43.16 -2.35 8.53
N LYS A 411 -43.67 -1.20 8.98
CA LYS A 411 -44.47 -1.11 10.22
C LYS A 411 -45.71 -1.99 10.14
N ALA A 412 -46.44 -1.97 9.03
CA ALA A 412 -47.63 -2.79 8.84
C ALA A 412 -47.33 -4.30 8.91
N VAL A 413 -46.20 -4.75 8.35
CA VAL A 413 -45.75 -6.16 8.46
C VAL A 413 -45.37 -6.50 9.90
N ILE A 414 -44.60 -5.63 10.58
CA ILE A 414 -44.21 -5.86 11.98
C ILE A 414 -45.45 -5.92 12.89
N ASN A 415 -46.40 -5.00 12.71
CA ASN A 415 -47.63 -5.00 13.49
C ASN A 415 -48.43 -6.29 13.26
N ARG A 416 -48.55 -6.77 12.02
CA ARG A 416 -49.23 -8.04 11.72
C ARG A 416 -48.58 -9.22 12.47
N TRP A 417 -47.25 -9.31 12.47
CA TRP A 417 -46.56 -10.37 13.20
C TRP A 417 -46.73 -10.25 14.71
N HIS A 418 -46.73 -9.02 15.24
CA HIS A 418 -46.96 -8.78 16.66
C HIS A 418 -48.43 -9.07 17.06
N ASP A 419 -49.39 -8.88 16.17
CA ASP A 419 -50.80 -9.25 16.38
C ASP A 419 -50.96 -10.79 16.44
N GLU A 420 -50.15 -11.53 15.67
CA GLU A 420 -50.13 -13.01 15.66
C GLU A 420 -49.34 -13.58 16.86
N ASP A 421 -48.22 -12.97 17.24
CA ASP A 421 -47.40 -13.33 18.40
C ASP A 421 -46.79 -12.07 19.07
N PRO A 422 -47.35 -11.60 20.19
CA PRO A 422 -46.84 -10.43 20.90
C PRO A 422 -45.43 -10.56 21.47
N GLU A 423 -44.89 -11.79 21.63
CA GLU A 423 -43.51 -12.00 22.07
C GLU A 423 -42.50 -11.95 20.90
N PHE A 424 -42.99 -11.96 19.65
CA PHE A 424 -42.15 -12.00 18.48
C PHE A 424 -41.60 -10.60 18.11
N LEU A 425 -40.30 -10.40 18.33
CA LEU A 425 -39.58 -9.20 17.93
C LEU A 425 -38.66 -9.48 16.73
N PRO A 426 -38.96 -8.96 15.53
CA PRO A 426 -38.10 -9.12 14.37
C PRO A 426 -36.92 -8.14 14.43
N THR A 427 -36.00 -8.33 15.38
CA THR A 427 -34.75 -7.56 15.45
C THR A 427 -33.63 -8.25 14.68
N LYS A 428 -32.68 -7.46 14.17
CA LYS A 428 -31.50 -7.93 13.40
C LYS A 428 -30.64 -8.98 14.14
N HIS A 429 -30.81 -9.12 15.45
CA HIS A 429 -30.08 -10.07 16.30
C HIS A 429 -30.91 -11.31 16.71
N GLU A 430 -32.22 -11.27 16.53
CA GLU A 430 -33.13 -12.37 16.92
C GLU A 430 -33.69 -13.15 15.74
N THR A 431 -33.46 -12.71 14.49
CA THR A 431 -33.98 -13.38 13.27
C THR A 431 -33.64 -14.86 13.14
N GLY A 432 -32.61 -15.37 13.83
CA GLY A 432 -32.30 -16.80 13.86
C GLY A 432 -33.01 -17.61 14.96
N LYS A 433 -33.33 -17.00 16.10
CA LYS A 433 -33.94 -17.69 17.26
C LYS A 433 -35.43 -17.39 17.38
N GLY A 434 -35.82 -16.13 17.26
CA GLY A 434 -37.23 -15.69 17.30
C GLY A 434 -38.03 -16.27 16.13
N LEU A 435 -37.47 -16.29 14.93
CA LEU A 435 -38.12 -16.85 13.74
C LEU A 435 -38.23 -18.38 13.81
N LYS A 436 -37.27 -19.03 14.48
CA LYS A 436 -37.30 -20.49 14.70
C LYS A 436 -38.35 -20.86 15.75
N ARG A 437 -38.46 -20.10 16.85
CA ARG A 437 -39.51 -20.26 17.85
C ARG A 437 -40.90 -20.06 17.23
N TYR A 438 -41.12 -18.94 16.54
CA TYR A 438 -42.40 -18.62 15.90
C TYR A 438 -42.85 -19.62 14.82
N LEU A 439 -41.94 -20.24 14.06
CA LEU A 439 -42.29 -21.17 12.96
C LEU A 439 -42.37 -22.65 13.37
N PHE A 440 -41.69 -23.06 14.45
CA PHE A 440 -41.49 -24.48 14.75
C PHE A 440 -41.84 -24.89 16.19
N ASP A 441 -42.08 -23.94 17.10
CA ASP A 441 -42.58 -24.18 18.47
C ASP A 441 -44.02 -23.68 18.58
#